data_AF-A0A261GMQ7-F1
#
_entry.id   AF-A0A261GMQ7-F1
#
_cell.length_a   1.000
_cell.length_b   1.000
_cell.length_c   1.000
_cell.angle_alpha   90.00
_cell.angle_beta   90.00
_cell.angle_gamma   90.00
#
_symmetry.space_group_name_H-M   'P 1'
#
loop_
_entity.id
_entity.type
_entity.pdbx_description
1 polymer ?
#
loop_
_entity_poly.entity_id
_entity_poly.type
_entity_poly.pdbx_seq_one_letter_code
_entity_poly.pdbx_strand_id
1 'polypeptide(L)'
;MSTKVTVGSGAIGAGEIKFYDSIQPPLTAGSYTLQATQTIQNLPGQKDDPTYVASQQLRVDGPRFTLDPSQISSVFPPANQLGNFDNDLPHIVFNNFALPWSREINPLSQDINQIPWMGLLTLYPDDMPSMTNVNPNVSPPQTITVSELIHPSNAKVLPPDLGDTIYEPDSTKVTVVDVNLAFFQAIAPSLDELPFLAHGRQVNTDGKVMLGMDADGCFSLLVGNRLPMATDDGITKNTIYLVSYEGHQDHLHGSTISGDYNQIRLVLLGSWEFSAAPARGSFIQLMEDLCDKGRGGVTLYQMPKQQTNLPLTPNVTVDEALDIGYVALQNNMRVGENATSWYRGPLVPAPTKRDFSYGPYIFSDHAMQYDPGTGIFNHAYSAAWQIGRLLALSDATFAQQLFQWRMDYITEINNDAKNEEIQLKASAMMAPEANGAAVNMVSATQSLMATKLSKVKWPKVTPRTQTTLGDHLPGIMNSDEVSAIHQSGEDPLIELSRKLKGGSGKVKGAKA
;
A
#
# COMPACT_ATOMS: atom_id res chain seq x y z
N MET A 1 10.20 37.16 -0.57
CA MET A 1 11.58 36.66 -0.40
C MET A 1 11.64 35.31 -1.09
N SER A 2 12.41 35.16 -2.18
CA SER A 2 12.56 33.86 -2.86
C SER A 2 13.58 33.02 -2.09
N THR A 3 13.17 31.82 -1.65
CA THR A 3 14.05 30.88 -0.96
C THR A 3 14.56 29.86 -1.96
N LYS A 4 15.87 29.66 -2.06
CA LYS A 4 16.43 28.62 -2.93
C LYS A 4 15.91 27.25 -2.49
N VAL A 5 15.31 26.51 -3.41
CA VAL A 5 14.95 25.11 -3.18
C VAL A 5 16.25 24.30 -3.18
N THR A 6 16.59 23.68 -2.05
CA THR A 6 17.72 22.75 -1.97
C THR A 6 17.20 21.37 -2.31
N VAL A 7 17.70 20.84 -3.43
CA VAL A 7 17.28 19.56 -3.98
C VAL A 7 18.43 18.57 -3.80
N GLY A 8 18.17 17.40 -3.21
CA GLY A 8 19.17 16.36 -2.93
C GLY A 8 18.74 15.39 -1.83
N SER A 9 19.30 14.18 -1.82
CA SER A 9 19.08 13.18 -0.76
C SER A 9 19.46 13.76 0.61
N GLY A 10 18.55 13.66 1.59
CA GLY A 10 18.70 14.24 2.92
C GLY A 10 18.35 15.73 3.08
N ALA A 11 17.81 16.41 2.05
CA ALA A 11 17.38 17.82 2.18
C ALA A 11 16.18 18.02 3.13
N ILE A 12 15.43 16.96 3.43
CA ILE A 12 14.27 16.93 4.34
C ILE A 12 14.40 15.71 5.26
N GLY A 13 14.05 15.84 6.54
CA GLY A 13 14.11 14.74 7.52
C GLY A 13 13.14 13.60 7.19
N ALA A 14 13.40 12.40 7.71
CA ALA A 14 12.51 11.26 7.52
C ALA A 14 11.12 11.54 8.12
N GLY A 15 10.07 11.40 7.31
CA GLY A 15 8.68 11.70 7.71
C GLY A 15 8.29 13.18 7.62
N GLU A 16 9.20 14.07 7.22
CA GLU A 16 8.89 15.48 6.99
C GLU A 16 8.43 15.72 5.54
N ILE A 17 7.56 16.71 5.37
CA ILE A 17 7.07 17.18 4.07
C ILE A 17 7.12 18.70 4.08
N LYS A 18 7.61 19.29 2.99
CA LYS A 18 7.62 20.74 2.80
C LYS A 18 6.82 21.12 1.58
N PHE A 19 5.97 22.14 1.73
CA PHE A 19 5.17 22.69 0.66
C PHE A 19 5.75 24.02 0.18
N TYR A 20 5.62 24.26 -1.11
CA TYR A 20 6.06 25.46 -1.80
C TYR A 20 4.89 26.00 -2.61
N ASP A 21 4.59 27.29 -2.49
CA ASP A 21 3.49 27.91 -3.24
C ASP A 21 3.81 27.94 -4.74
N SER A 22 5.05 28.26 -5.10
CA SER A 22 5.55 28.16 -6.47
C SER A 22 7.03 27.79 -6.51
N ILE A 23 7.43 27.09 -7.57
CA ILE A 23 8.83 26.75 -7.83
C ILE A 23 9.24 27.28 -9.20
N GLN A 24 10.02 28.36 -9.19
CA GLN A 24 10.54 28.95 -10.42
C GLN A 24 11.71 28.12 -10.95
N PRO A 25 11.75 27.82 -12.26
CA PRO A 25 12.94 27.23 -12.85
C PRO A 25 14.08 28.25 -12.80
N PRO A 26 15.35 27.80 -12.70
CA PRO A 26 16.50 28.70 -12.69
C PRO A 26 16.68 29.46 -14.02
N LEU A 27 16.17 28.87 -15.12
CA LEU A 27 16.09 29.44 -16.46
C LEU A 27 14.69 29.16 -17.00
N THR A 28 13.94 30.21 -17.33
CA THR A 28 12.62 30.09 -17.97
C THR A 28 12.76 29.67 -19.44
N ALA A 29 11.72 29.10 -20.04
CA ALA A 29 11.74 28.80 -21.46
C ALA A 29 11.85 30.08 -22.28
N GLY A 30 12.77 30.13 -23.26
CA GLY A 30 13.01 31.35 -24.03
C GLY A 30 14.34 31.39 -24.76
N SER A 31 14.59 32.52 -25.42
CA SER A 31 15.83 32.79 -26.15
C SER A 31 16.81 33.59 -25.28
N TYR A 32 18.01 33.06 -25.10
CA TYR A 32 19.09 33.65 -24.32
C TYR A 32 20.30 33.91 -25.19
N THR A 33 21.10 34.91 -24.82
CA THR A 33 22.41 35.15 -25.41
C THR A 33 23.49 34.88 -24.35
N LEU A 34 24.26 33.82 -24.55
CA LEU A 34 25.46 33.54 -23.75
C LEU A 34 26.57 34.48 -24.22
N GLN A 35 27.10 35.30 -23.33
CA GLN A 35 28.26 36.16 -23.61
C GLN A 35 29.46 35.68 -22.78
N ALA A 36 30.56 35.35 -23.47
CA ALA A 36 31.83 35.00 -22.85
C ALA A 36 32.83 36.14 -23.08
N THR A 37 33.43 36.62 -22.00
CA THR A 37 34.46 37.67 -22.03
C THR A 37 35.77 37.09 -21.53
N GLN A 38 36.82 37.13 -22.36
CA GLN A 38 38.16 36.68 -22.01
C GLN A 38 39.11 37.88 -22.03
N THR A 39 39.69 38.20 -20.88
CA THR A 39 40.74 39.22 -20.76
C THR A 39 42.08 38.53 -20.58
N ILE A 40 43.05 38.80 -21.47
CA ILE A 40 44.39 38.22 -21.37
C ILE A 40 45.33 39.22 -20.71
N GLN A 41 45.87 38.87 -19.54
CA GLN A 41 46.75 39.74 -18.77
C GLN A 41 48.22 39.51 -19.13
N ASN A 42 49.03 40.58 -19.05
CA ASN A 42 50.50 40.55 -19.20
C ASN A 42 51.00 40.10 -20.60
N LEU A 43 50.36 40.56 -21.66
CA LEU A 43 50.84 40.28 -23.02
C LEU A 43 52.15 41.06 -23.33
N PRO A 44 53.25 40.39 -23.72
CA PRO A 44 54.50 41.08 -24.03
C PRO A 44 54.33 42.05 -25.22
N GLY A 45 54.55 43.35 -24.98
CA GLY A 45 54.50 44.39 -26.02
C GLY A 45 53.17 45.16 -26.14
N GLN A 46 52.15 44.84 -25.32
CA GLN A 46 50.93 45.64 -25.19
C GLN A 46 50.84 46.27 -23.80
N LYS A 47 50.36 47.52 -23.74
CA LYS A 47 50.24 48.31 -22.50
C LYS A 47 48.89 48.08 -21.79
N ASP A 48 47.90 47.60 -22.52
CA ASP A 48 46.53 47.31 -22.07
C ASP A 48 46.21 45.82 -22.27
N ASP A 49 45.43 45.23 -21.37
CA ASP A 49 45.01 43.83 -21.44
C ASP A 49 43.92 43.64 -22.51
N PRO A 50 44.18 42.93 -23.63
CA PRO A 50 43.16 42.72 -24.66
C PRO A 50 41.99 41.89 -24.13
N THR A 51 40.77 42.36 -24.43
CA THR A 51 39.52 41.70 -24.06
C THR A 51 38.81 41.18 -25.30
N TYR A 52 38.55 39.88 -25.34
CA TYR A 52 37.81 39.19 -26.39
C TYR A 52 36.39 38.89 -25.90
N VAL A 53 35.40 39.15 -26.74
CA VAL A 53 34.00 38.88 -26.44
C VAL A 53 33.47 37.92 -27.50
N ALA A 54 32.93 36.78 -27.07
CA ALA A 54 32.19 35.86 -27.91
C ALA A 54 30.74 35.80 -27.43
N SER A 55 29.78 35.80 -28.36
CA SER A 55 28.36 35.67 -28.06
C SER A 55 27.77 34.49 -28.81
N GLN A 56 26.98 33.66 -28.13
CA GLN A 56 26.25 32.55 -28.71
C GLN A 56 24.79 32.60 -28.29
N GLN A 57 23.87 32.44 -29.24
CA GLN A 57 22.46 32.30 -28.93
C GLN A 57 22.17 30.88 -28.43
N LEU A 58 21.38 30.78 -27.36
CA LEU A 58 20.92 29.54 -26.74
C LEU A 58 19.40 29.62 -26.59
N ARG A 59 18.70 28.53 -26.90
CA ARG A 59 17.27 28.39 -26.64
C ARG A 59 17.06 27.39 -25.51
N VAL A 60 16.34 27.80 -24.48
CA VAL A 60 15.83 26.89 -23.45
C VAL A 60 14.47 26.43 -23.89
N ASP A 61 14.35 25.15 -24.23
CA ASP A 61 13.11 24.53 -24.66
C ASP A 61 12.29 24.04 -23.47
N GLY A 62 10.97 24.07 -23.59
CA GLY A 62 10.03 23.65 -22.55
C GLY A 62 8.70 23.21 -23.14
N PRO A 63 7.96 22.28 -22.50
CA PRO A 63 6.67 21.83 -23.00
C PRO A 63 5.72 23.02 -23.18
N ARG A 64 5.16 23.20 -24.40
CA ARG A 64 4.22 24.28 -24.73
C ARG A 64 2.90 23.74 -25.29
N PHE A 65 2.98 22.89 -26.31
CA PHE A 65 1.81 22.35 -27.02
C PHE A 65 1.57 20.86 -26.80
N THR A 66 2.57 20.15 -26.29
CA THR A 66 2.51 18.73 -25.97
C THR A 66 3.25 18.47 -24.68
N LEU A 67 2.77 17.51 -23.90
CA LEU A 67 3.40 17.05 -22.68
C LEU A 67 3.81 15.59 -22.85
N ASP A 68 5.06 15.26 -22.49
CA ASP A 68 5.51 13.87 -22.45
C ASP A 68 4.87 13.16 -21.25
N PRO A 69 4.13 12.05 -21.45
CA PRO A 69 3.57 11.26 -20.36
C PRO A 69 4.58 10.83 -19.29
N SER A 70 5.88 10.71 -19.64
CA SER A 70 6.95 10.39 -18.67
C SER A 70 7.13 11.45 -17.57
N GLN A 71 6.67 12.68 -17.81
CA GLN A 71 6.70 13.76 -16.84
C GLN A 71 5.58 13.66 -15.80
N ILE A 72 4.57 12.80 -16.01
CA ILE A 72 3.46 12.59 -15.09
C ILE A 72 3.84 11.46 -14.12
N SER A 73 3.79 11.76 -12.83
CA SER A 73 4.03 10.79 -11.75
C SER A 73 2.75 9.99 -11.46
N SER A 74 1.63 10.69 -11.29
CA SER A 74 0.33 10.07 -10.98
C SER A 74 -0.82 11.01 -11.29
N VAL A 75 -1.99 10.45 -11.59
CA VAL A 75 -3.27 11.16 -11.69
C VAL A 75 -4.25 10.63 -10.67
N PHE A 76 -5.09 11.50 -10.14
CA PHE A 76 -6.19 11.15 -9.24
C PHE A 76 -7.46 11.94 -9.62
N PRO A 77 -8.64 11.33 -9.65
CA PRO A 77 -8.88 9.88 -9.61
C PRO A 77 -8.11 9.11 -10.70
N PRO A 78 -7.72 7.85 -10.47
CA PRO A 78 -6.90 7.14 -11.43
C PRO A 78 -7.68 6.85 -12.72
N ALA A 79 -6.98 6.91 -13.85
CA ALA A 79 -7.59 6.70 -15.16
C ALA A 79 -8.31 5.35 -15.27
N ASN A 80 -9.51 5.37 -15.83
CA ASN A 80 -10.39 4.22 -16.07
C ASN A 80 -10.79 3.44 -14.80
N GLN A 81 -10.68 4.05 -13.62
CA GLN A 81 -11.14 3.45 -12.37
C GLN A 81 -12.58 3.84 -12.03
N LEU A 82 -13.23 2.96 -11.28
CA LEU A 82 -14.51 3.19 -10.62
C LEU A 82 -14.28 3.35 -9.12
N GLY A 83 -14.80 4.41 -8.52
CA GLY A 83 -14.69 4.62 -7.08
C GLY A 83 -15.58 5.76 -6.57
N ASN A 84 -15.54 5.96 -5.26
CA ASN A 84 -16.23 7.06 -4.59
C ASN A 84 -15.34 8.30 -4.67
N PHE A 85 -15.34 8.96 -5.83
CA PHE A 85 -14.48 10.11 -6.11
C PHE A 85 -15.25 11.44 -6.11
N ASP A 86 -16.54 11.41 -5.79
CA ASP A 86 -17.45 12.57 -5.81
C ASP A 86 -17.05 13.68 -4.83
N ASN A 87 -16.36 13.34 -3.75
CA ASN A 87 -15.92 14.28 -2.71
C ASN A 87 -14.43 14.67 -2.83
N ASP A 88 -13.72 14.20 -3.84
CA ASP A 88 -12.29 14.48 -4.02
C ASP A 88 -12.04 15.36 -5.25
N LEU A 89 -11.29 16.44 -5.08
CA LEU A 89 -10.85 17.27 -6.20
C LEU A 89 -9.83 16.51 -7.07
N PRO A 90 -10.05 16.42 -8.40
CA PRO A 90 -9.09 15.83 -9.31
C PRO A 90 -7.74 16.53 -9.23
N HIS A 91 -6.66 15.78 -9.25
CA HIS A 91 -5.31 16.32 -9.20
C HIS A 91 -4.30 15.46 -9.97
N ILE A 92 -3.25 16.10 -10.44
CA ILE A 92 -2.15 15.48 -11.18
C ILE A 92 -0.82 15.85 -10.55
N VAL A 93 0.08 14.87 -10.42
CA VAL A 93 1.43 15.04 -9.87
C VAL A 93 2.44 14.89 -11.00
N PHE A 94 3.38 15.82 -11.12
CA PHE A 94 4.47 15.77 -12.09
C PHE A 94 5.82 15.49 -11.42
N ASN A 95 6.68 14.79 -12.17
CA ASN A 95 8.08 14.55 -11.81
C ASN A 95 8.92 15.83 -11.95
N ASN A 96 8.55 16.73 -12.86
CA ASN A 96 9.18 18.03 -13.00
C ASN A 96 8.54 19.04 -12.03
N PHE A 97 9.29 19.44 -11.02
CA PHE A 97 8.81 20.31 -9.93
C PHE A 97 8.52 21.76 -10.35
N ALA A 98 9.05 22.23 -11.48
CA ALA A 98 8.83 23.61 -11.95
C ALA A 98 7.88 23.69 -13.16
N LEU A 99 7.33 22.56 -13.62
CA LEU A 99 6.54 22.48 -14.86
C LEU A 99 5.35 23.45 -14.91
N PRO A 100 4.52 23.60 -13.85
CA PRO A 100 3.40 24.54 -13.88
C PRO A 100 3.82 26.01 -14.00
N TRP A 101 5.05 26.37 -13.61
CA TRP A 101 5.59 27.74 -13.63
C TRP A 101 6.69 27.94 -14.68
N SER A 102 6.87 26.97 -15.59
CA SER A 102 7.94 27.02 -16.59
C SER A 102 7.71 28.06 -17.69
N ARG A 103 6.44 28.49 -17.85
CA ARG A 103 5.98 29.49 -18.81
C ARG A 103 5.06 30.49 -18.12
N GLU A 104 5.07 31.72 -18.61
CA GLU A 104 4.16 32.76 -18.14
C GLU A 104 2.78 32.58 -18.76
N ILE A 105 1.72 32.83 -17.97
CA ILE A 105 0.35 32.81 -18.49
C ILE A 105 0.13 33.93 -19.52
N ASN A 106 0.73 35.10 -19.29
CA ASN A 106 0.75 36.20 -20.22
C ASN A 106 2.16 36.30 -20.84
N PRO A 107 2.36 35.86 -22.10
CA PRO A 107 3.67 35.90 -22.75
C PRO A 107 4.18 37.33 -23.04
N LEU A 108 3.35 38.35 -22.84
CA LEU A 108 3.71 39.77 -23.00
C LEU A 108 4.17 40.43 -21.70
N SER A 109 4.05 39.75 -20.56
CA SER A 109 4.49 40.24 -19.26
C SER A 109 6.00 39.98 -19.03
N GLN A 110 6.58 40.65 -18.04
CA GLN A 110 7.94 40.38 -17.53
C GLN A 110 7.95 40.17 -16.00
N ASP A 111 6.76 40.03 -15.40
CA ASP A 111 6.62 39.91 -13.95
C ASP A 111 6.90 38.49 -13.44
N ILE A 112 7.27 38.39 -12.16
CA ILE A 112 7.61 37.12 -11.51
C ILE A 112 6.41 36.17 -11.56
N ASN A 113 6.60 35.03 -12.23
CA ASN A 113 5.58 34.08 -12.62
C ASN A 113 5.06 33.19 -11.47
N GLN A 114 4.26 33.72 -10.55
CA GLN A 114 3.64 32.88 -9.51
C GLN A 114 2.42 32.09 -10.01
N ILE A 115 1.87 32.48 -11.16
CA ILE A 115 0.63 31.92 -11.70
C ILE A 115 0.97 30.74 -12.60
N PRO A 116 0.37 29.55 -12.37
CA PRO A 116 0.58 28.41 -13.27
C PRO A 116 -0.03 28.67 -14.66
N TRP A 117 0.70 28.31 -15.72
CA TRP A 117 0.22 28.47 -17.10
C TRP A 117 -0.73 27.35 -17.55
N MET A 118 -0.94 26.33 -16.73
CA MET A 118 -1.77 25.16 -17.03
C MET A 118 -2.69 24.84 -15.85
N GLY A 119 -3.80 24.15 -16.13
CA GLY A 119 -4.70 23.69 -15.09
C GLY A 119 -5.63 22.57 -15.54
N LEU A 120 -6.46 22.11 -14.60
CA LEU A 120 -7.38 21.01 -14.80
C LEU A 120 -8.82 21.51 -14.95
N LEU A 121 -9.51 21.03 -15.97
CA LEU A 121 -10.95 21.23 -16.16
C LEU A 121 -11.68 19.90 -15.99
N THR A 122 -12.63 19.86 -15.06
CA THR A 122 -13.52 18.71 -14.83
C THR A 122 -14.78 18.83 -15.68
N LEU A 123 -14.96 17.90 -16.60
CA LEU A 123 -16.08 17.86 -17.55
C LEU A 123 -17.01 16.68 -17.24
N TYR A 124 -18.31 16.93 -17.38
CA TYR A 124 -19.35 15.94 -17.14
C TYR A 124 -19.86 15.34 -18.47
N PRO A 125 -20.60 14.22 -18.45
CA PRO A 125 -21.13 13.60 -19.67
C PRO A 125 -21.98 14.55 -20.52
N ASP A 126 -22.75 15.43 -19.88
CA ASP A 126 -23.64 16.38 -20.57
C ASP A 126 -22.89 17.56 -21.19
N ASP A 127 -21.63 17.79 -20.79
CA ASP A 127 -20.77 18.81 -21.40
C ASP A 127 -20.11 18.28 -22.68
N MET A 128 -20.02 16.96 -22.81
CA MET A 128 -19.28 16.23 -23.83
C MET A 128 -20.17 15.78 -25.00
N PRO A 129 -19.60 15.59 -26.21
CA PRO A 129 -20.33 15.07 -27.35
C PRO A 129 -20.75 13.61 -27.08
N SER A 130 -22.04 13.33 -27.25
CA SER A 130 -22.61 11.98 -27.11
C SER A 130 -23.72 11.77 -28.14
N MET A 131 -24.20 10.52 -28.30
CA MET A 131 -25.30 10.25 -29.26
C MET A 131 -26.60 11.00 -28.90
N THR A 132 -26.75 11.42 -27.64
CA THR A 132 -27.93 12.13 -27.14
C THR A 132 -27.70 13.63 -26.99
N ASN A 133 -26.45 14.09 -27.00
CA ASN A 133 -26.08 15.50 -26.85
C ASN A 133 -25.70 16.11 -28.20
N VAL A 134 -26.69 16.71 -28.86
CA VAL A 134 -26.55 17.27 -30.22
C VAL A 134 -25.87 18.66 -30.22
N ASN A 135 -25.80 19.33 -29.06
CA ASN A 135 -25.15 20.63 -28.92
C ASN A 135 -24.25 20.66 -27.67
N PRO A 136 -23.09 19.95 -27.70
CA PRO A 136 -22.22 19.85 -26.55
C PRO A 136 -21.52 21.18 -26.24
N ASN A 137 -21.22 21.39 -24.96
CA ASN A 137 -20.45 22.55 -24.51
C ASN A 137 -18.98 22.47 -24.93
N VAL A 138 -18.48 21.26 -25.20
CA VAL A 138 -17.07 20.98 -25.51
C VAL A 138 -16.97 20.17 -26.80
N SER A 139 -16.07 20.56 -27.72
CA SER A 139 -15.80 19.79 -28.93
C SER A 139 -14.99 18.52 -28.62
N PRO A 140 -14.99 17.48 -29.48
CA PRO A 140 -13.99 16.43 -29.37
C PRO A 140 -12.58 17.02 -29.60
N PRO A 141 -11.51 16.42 -29.04
CA PRO A 141 -10.13 16.85 -29.31
C PRO A 141 -9.80 16.81 -30.81
N GLN A 142 -9.20 17.88 -31.33
CA GLN A 142 -8.83 18.02 -32.74
C GLN A 142 -7.33 18.29 -32.88
N THR A 143 -6.69 17.68 -33.87
CA THR A 143 -5.29 18.00 -34.21
C THR A 143 -5.26 19.06 -35.31
N ILE A 144 -4.76 20.25 -34.98
CA ILE A 144 -4.59 21.37 -35.90
C ILE A 144 -3.12 21.79 -36.00
N THR A 145 -2.81 22.77 -36.84
CA THR A 145 -1.47 23.38 -36.91
C THR A 145 -1.35 24.57 -35.96
N VAL A 146 -0.13 24.96 -35.58
CA VAL A 146 0.11 26.18 -34.80
C VAL A 146 -0.45 27.41 -35.53
N SER A 147 -0.33 27.47 -36.86
CA SER A 147 -0.92 28.57 -37.65
C SER A 147 -2.44 28.67 -37.48
N GLU A 148 -3.15 27.54 -37.45
CA GLU A 148 -4.60 27.50 -37.25
C GLU A 148 -5.01 27.72 -35.77
N LEU A 149 -4.11 27.48 -34.83
CA LEU A 149 -4.32 27.80 -33.41
C LEU A 149 -4.42 29.31 -33.20
N ILE A 150 -3.50 30.09 -33.79
CA ILE A 150 -3.47 31.55 -33.67
C ILE A 150 -4.40 32.26 -34.65
N HIS A 151 -4.66 31.66 -35.82
CA HIS A 151 -5.56 32.19 -36.84
C HIS A 151 -6.67 31.17 -37.13
N PRO A 152 -7.68 31.04 -36.26
CA PRO A 152 -8.75 30.09 -36.46
C PRO A 152 -9.56 30.42 -37.72
N SER A 153 -9.87 29.39 -38.52
CA SER A 153 -10.69 29.54 -39.73
C SER A 153 -12.11 30.07 -39.43
N ASN A 154 -12.62 29.82 -38.22
CA ASN A 154 -13.89 30.34 -37.75
C ASN A 154 -13.66 31.60 -36.90
N ALA A 155 -14.13 32.75 -37.39
CA ALA A 155 -13.98 34.03 -36.71
C ALA A 155 -14.71 34.12 -35.34
N LYS A 156 -15.61 33.17 -35.02
CA LYS A 156 -16.30 33.10 -33.73
C LYS A 156 -15.54 32.35 -32.64
N VAL A 157 -14.41 31.73 -32.98
CA VAL A 157 -13.52 31.03 -32.04
C VAL A 157 -12.44 32.00 -31.57
N LEU A 158 -12.33 32.17 -30.25
CA LEU A 158 -11.32 33.00 -29.61
C LEU A 158 -10.00 32.23 -29.49
N PRO A 159 -8.91 32.67 -30.16
CA PRO A 159 -7.59 32.05 -30.03
C PRO A 159 -6.85 32.52 -28.76
N PRO A 160 -5.80 31.81 -28.34
CA PRO A 160 -4.87 32.31 -27.32
C PRO A 160 -4.07 33.51 -27.84
N ASP A 161 -3.84 34.51 -27.00
CA ASP A 161 -2.91 35.61 -27.30
C ASP A 161 -1.47 35.21 -26.93
N LEU A 162 -0.78 34.62 -27.90
CA LEU A 162 0.60 34.12 -27.72
C LEU A 162 1.69 35.17 -28.06
N GLY A 163 1.29 36.38 -28.48
CA GLY A 163 2.20 37.41 -28.98
C GLY A 163 3.10 36.95 -30.15
N ASP A 164 4.20 37.67 -30.39
CA ASP A 164 5.20 37.35 -31.42
C ASP A 164 6.17 36.22 -31.00
N THR A 165 5.92 35.56 -29.86
CA THR A 165 6.87 34.64 -29.21
C THR A 165 6.67 33.17 -29.61
N ILE A 166 6.29 32.93 -30.86
CA ILE A 166 6.12 31.58 -31.40
C ILE A 166 7.40 31.18 -32.13
N TYR A 167 8.12 30.22 -31.57
CA TYR A 167 9.39 29.73 -32.12
C TYR A 167 9.22 28.39 -32.84
N GLU A 168 8.09 27.73 -32.62
CA GLU A 168 7.70 26.51 -33.29
C GLU A 168 7.31 26.80 -34.74
N PRO A 169 7.68 25.93 -35.70
CA PRO A 169 7.22 26.07 -37.07
C PRO A 169 5.69 26.06 -37.14
N ASP A 170 5.12 26.91 -37.98
CA ASP A 170 3.68 27.00 -38.23
C ASP A 170 3.01 25.66 -38.56
N SER A 171 3.77 24.71 -39.13
CA SER A 171 3.32 23.35 -39.47
C SER A 171 3.26 22.37 -38.29
N THR A 172 3.70 22.78 -37.10
CA THR A 172 3.71 21.92 -35.91
C THR A 172 2.28 21.56 -35.54
N LYS A 173 2.05 20.28 -35.25
CA LYS A 173 0.72 19.76 -34.90
C LYS A 173 0.47 19.96 -33.41
N VAL A 174 -0.71 20.46 -33.08
CA VAL A 174 -1.18 20.73 -31.72
C VAL A 174 -2.55 20.10 -31.54
N THR A 175 -2.82 19.55 -30.35
CA THR A 175 -4.15 19.06 -30.00
C THR A 175 -4.91 20.16 -29.29
N VAL A 176 -6.11 20.47 -29.76
CA VAL A 176 -6.94 21.54 -29.21
C VAL A 176 -8.34 21.05 -28.89
N VAL A 177 -9.04 21.81 -28.06
CA VAL A 177 -10.46 21.66 -27.79
C VAL A 177 -11.13 23.02 -27.86
N ASP A 178 -12.27 23.09 -28.56
CA ASP A 178 -13.09 24.29 -28.62
C ASP A 178 -14.22 24.15 -27.58
N VAL A 179 -14.29 25.10 -26.66
CA VAL A 179 -15.24 25.12 -25.54
C VAL A 179 -16.19 26.30 -25.71
N ASN A 180 -17.48 26.13 -25.41
CA ASN A 180 -18.42 27.26 -25.36
C ASN A 180 -17.91 28.32 -24.37
N LEU A 181 -17.87 29.58 -24.79
CA LEU A 181 -17.24 30.66 -24.04
C LEU A 181 -17.90 30.89 -22.67
N ALA A 182 -19.23 30.91 -22.64
CA ALA A 182 -19.99 31.12 -21.39
C ALA A 182 -19.82 29.94 -20.43
N PHE A 183 -19.79 28.72 -20.96
CA PHE A 183 -19.51 27.52 -20.17
C PHE A 183 -18.08 27.55 -19.62
N PHE A 184 -17.09 27.90 -20.43
CA PHE A 184 -15.70 28.04 -20.00
C PHE A 184 -15.57 29.04 -18.85
N GLN A 185 -16.15 30.25 -18.97
CA GLN A 185 -16.11 31.24 -17.90
C GLN A 185 -16.82 30.76 -16.62
N ALA A 186 -17.79 29.85 -16.72
CA ALA A 186 -18.47 29.30 -15.55
C ALA A 186 -17.65 28.23 -14.80
N ILE A 187 -16.79 27.50 -15.51
CA ILE A 187 -16.01 26.39 -14.91
C ILE A 187 -14.52 26.68 -14.74
N ALA A 188 -13.96 27.67 -15.45
CA ALA A 188 -12.56 28.04 -15.33
C ALA A 188 -12.29 28.69 -13.96
N PRO A 189 -11.08 28.55 -13.41
CA PRO A 189 -10.68 29.33 -12.25
C PRO A 189 -10.50 30.81 -12.61
N SER A 190 -10.57 31.69 -11.62
CA SER A 190 -10.14 33.09 -11.76
C SER A 190 -8.61 33.21 -11.71
N LEU A 191 -8.08 34.35 -12.18
CA LEU A 191 -6.64 34.61 -12.19
C LEU A 191 -6.03 34.55 -10.77
N ASP A 192 -6.76 35.05 -9.78
CA ASP A 192 -6.35 35.06 -8.37
C ASP A 192 -6.42 33.69 -7.70
N GLU A 193 -7.23 32.76 -8.24
CA GLU A 193 -7.37 31.40 -7.72
C GLU A 193 -6.27 30.45 -8.22
N LEU A 194 -5.73 30.68 -9.41
CA LEU A 194 -4.75 29.81 -10.05
C LEU A 194 -3.52 29.49 -9.16
N PRO A 195 -2.92 30.45 -8.41
CA PRO A 195 -1.82 30.16 -7.48
C PRO A 195 -2.19 29.16 -6.36
N PHE A 196 -3.47 29.01 -6.01
CA PHE A 196 -3.95 28.05 -5.00
C PHE A 196 -4.25 26.66 -5.58
N LEU A 197 -4.25 26.53 -6.91
CA LEU A 197 -4.49 25.28 -7.61
C LEU A 197 -3.20 24.56 -8.01
N ALA A 198 -2.05 25.19 -7.79
CA ALA A 198 -0.73 24.63 -8.10
C ALA A 198 0.21 24.74 -6.91
N HIS A 199 0.82 23.63 -6.50
CA HIS A 199 1.77 23.63 -5.38
C HIS A 199 2.95 22.69 -5.63
N GLY A 200 4.12 23.07 -5.13
CA GLY A 200 5.28 22.20 -5.05
C GLY A 200 5.28 21.46 -3.72
N ARG A 201 5.66 20.19 -3.72
CA ARG A 201 5.93 19.44 -2.48
C ARG A 201 7.28 18.75 -2.57
N GLN A 202 8.01 18.77 -1.46
CA GLN A 202 9.22 18.02 -1.30
C GLN A 202 9.04 17.00 -0.18
N VAL A 203 9.37 15.75 -0.49
CA VAL A 203 9.23 14.60 0.40
C VAL A 203 10.57 13.87 0.53
N ASN A 204 10.84 13.29 1.68
CA ASN A 204 11.97 12.40 1.85
C ASN A 204 11.71 11.06 1.10
N THR A 205 12.58 10.72 0.16
CA THR A 205 12.55 9.47 -0.62
C THR A 205 13.51 8.39 -0.11
N ASP A 206 14.32 8.68 0.90
CA ASP A 206 15.25 7.73 1.51
C ASP A 206 14.48 6.54 2.11
N GLY A 207 14.85 5.32 1.71
CA GLY A 207 14.23 4.08 2.21
C GLY A 207 12.93 3.65 1.50
N LYS A 208 12.48 4.36 0.46
CA LYS A 208 11.40 3.88 -0.42
C LYS A 208 11.97 3.13 -1.63
N VAL A 209 11.27 2.09 -2.08
CA VAL A 209 11.66 1.34 -3.29
C VAL A 209 11.58 2.29 -4.47
N MET A 210 12.74 2.62 -5.05
CA MET A 210 12.89 3.49 -6.22
C MET A 210 12.26 2.82 -7.44
N LEU A 211 10.95 3.00 -7.64
CA LEU A 211 10.23 2.55 -8.85
C LEU A 211 10.59 3.46 -10.04
N GLY A 212 11.87 3.47 -10.43
CA GLY A 212 12.35 4.19 -11.63
C GLY A 212 12.35 5.71 -11.52
N MET A 213 12.30 6.25 -10.30
CA MET A 213 12.33 7.68 -10.05
C MET A 213 13.70 8.06 -9.48
N ASP A 214 14.60 8.59 -10.31
CA ASP A 214 15.69 9.48 -9.86
C ASP A 214 15.08 10.83 -9.42
N ALA A 215 14.02 10.76 -8.60
CA ALA A 215 13.32 11.92 -8.11
C ALA A 215 13.99 12.35 -6.82
N ASP A 216 14.66 13.48 -6.97
CA ASP A 216 15.16 14.45 -6.00
C ASP A 216 14.20 14.85 -4.85
N GLY A 217 13.11 14.10 -4.65
CA GLY A 217 12.09 14.29 -3.63
C GLY A 217 11.10 15.43 -3.93
N CYS A 218 11.35 16.25 -4.95
CA CYS A 218 10.52 17.38 -5.33
C CYS A 218 9.52 17.02 -6.43
N PHE A 219 8.25 17.34 -6.20
CA PHE A 219 7.15 17.14 -7.13
C PHE A 219 6.32 18.41 -7.26
N SER A 220 5.68 18.62 -8.41
CA SER A 220 4.63 19.63 -8.55
C SER A 220 3.26 18.97 -8.65
N LEU A 221 2.24 19.66 -8.16
CA LEU A 221 0.85 19.21 -8.12
C LEU A 221 -0.02 20.28 -8.77
N LEU A 222 -0.98 19.85 -9.59
CA LEU A 222 -2.12 20.66 -10.00
C LEU A 222 -3.41 20.04 -9.48
N VAL A 223 -4.31 20.87 -8.99
CA VAL A 223 -5.62 20.49 -8.47
C VAL A 223 -6.69 21.19 -9.31
N GLY A 224 -7.78 20.48 -9.62
CA GLY A 224 -8.95 21.06 -10.28
C GLY A 224 -9.75 21.93 -9.32
N ASN A 225 -10.58 22.80 -9.87
CA ASN A 225 -11.45 23.71 -9.10
C ASN A 225 -12.92 23.20 -8.98
N ARG A 226 -13.23 22.06 -9.60
CA ARG A 226 -14.59 21.50 -9.68
C ARG A 226 -14.60 20.03 -9.29
N LEU A 227 -15.50 19.67 -8.36
CA LEU A 227 -15.70 18.30 -7.92
C LEU A 227 -16.28 17.42 -9.06
N PRO A 228 -15.95 16.12 -9.09
CA PRO A 228 -16.56 15.18 -10.02
C PRO A 228 -18.06 15.03 -9.74
N MET A 229 -18.85 14.83 -10.79
CA MET A 229 -20.27 14.55 -10.62
C MET A 229 -20.47 13.07 -10.34
N ALA A 230 -21.30 12.75 -9.35
CA ALA A 230 -21.91 11.44 -9.17
C ALA A 230 -23.41 11.63 -8.98
N THR A 231 -24.21 10.84 -9.68
CA THR A 231 -25.67 10.84 -9.56
C THR A 231 -26.13 9.79 -8.55
N ASP A 232 -27.14 10.09 -7.73
CA ASP A 232 -27.68 9.18 -6.70
C ASP A 232 -28.07 7.80 -7.27
N ASP A 233 -28.54 7.76 -8.51
CA ASP A 233 -29.04 6.56 -9.19
C ASP A 233 -28.01 5.86 -10.09
N GLY A 234 -26.74 6.30 -10.13
CA GLY A 234 -25.81 5.68 -11.06
C GLY A 234 -24.36 6.16 -11.06
N ILE A 235 -23.54 5.35 -11.72
CA ILE A 235 -22.13 5.63 -11.99
C ILE A 235 -22.05 6.68 -13.10
N THR A 236 -21.42 7.81 -12.80
CA THR A 236 -21.22 8.90 -13.77
C THR A 236 -19.78 8.91 -14.27
N LYS A 237 -19.60 8.98 -15.59
CA LYS A 237 -18.27 9.09 -16.21
C LYS A 237 -17.83 10.56 -16.23
N ASN A 238 -16.70 10.87 -15.61
CA ASN A 238 -16.12 12.21 -15.61
C ASN A 238 -14.85 12.21 -16.47
N THR A 239 -14.62 13.32 -17.18
CA THR A 239 -13.44 13.50 -18.02
C THR A 239 -12.66 14.70 -17.53
N ILE A 240 -11.35 14.56 -17.34
CA ILE A 240 -10.47 15.66 -16.95
C ILE A 240 -9.58 16.05 -18.11
N TYR A 241 -9.56 17.34 -18.41
CA TYR A 241 -8.65 17.93 -19.38
C TYR A 241 -7.57 18.75 -18.69
N LEU A 242 -6.31 18.42 -18.97
CA LEU A 242 -5.16 19.27 -18.67
C LEU A 242 -5.00 20.25 -19.84
N VAL A 243 -5.30 21.51 -19.58
CA VAL A 243 -5.32 22.57 -20.60
C VAL A 243 -4.22 23.61 -20.35
N SER A 244 -3.77 24.25 -21.41
CA SER A 244 -2.96 25.47 -21.34
C SER A 244 -3.85 26.70 -21.19
N TYR A 245 -3.50 27.57 -20.24
CA TYR A 245 -4.05 28.92 -20.09
C TYR A 245 -3.12 30.01 -20.65
N GLU A 246 -1.99 29.63 -21.28
CA GLU A 246 -1.09 30.58 -21.94
C GLU A 246 -1.86 31.41 -22.99
N GLY A 247 -1.84 32.75 -22.84
CA GLY A 247 -2.57 33.68 -23.70
C GLY A 247 -4.08 33.80 -23.40
N HIS A 248 -4.57 33.24 -22.29
CA HIS A 248 -5.97 33.32 -21.87
C HIS A 248 -6.19 34.02 -20.52
N GLN A 249 -5.22 34.77 -20.01
CA GLN A 249 -5.32 35.49 -18.73
C GLN A 249 -6.56 36.39 -18.64
N ASP A 250 -6.92 37.06 -19.75
CA ASP A 250 -8.07 37.98 -19.84
C ASP A 250 -9.38 37.28 -20.21
N HIS A 251 -9.38 35.94 -20.29
CA HIS A 251 -10.53 35.12 -20.69
C HIS A 251 -11.06 34.22 -19.56
N LEU A 252 -10.35 34.16 -18.43
CA LEU A 252 -10.69 33.38 -17.25
C LEU A 252 -11.98 33.87 -16.56
N HIS A 253 -12.39 33.17 -15.50
CA HIS A 253 -13.58 33.53 -14.72
C HIS A 253 -13.48 34.95 -14.17
N GLY A 254 -14.56 35.71 -14.34
CA GLY A 254 -14.65 37.12 -13.90
C GLY A 254 -14.10 38.15 -14.90
N SER A 255 -13.43 37.72 -15.98
CA SER A 255 -12.90 38.63 -16.99
C SER A 255 -13.96 39.06 -18.01
N THR A 256 -13.80 40.28 -18.55
CA THR A 256 -14.68 40.80 -19.61
C THR A 256 -14.03 40.58 -20.97
N ILE A 257 -14.64 39.72 -21.79
CA ILE A 257 -14.10 39.35 -23.10
C ILE A 257 -14.58 40.34 -24.16
N SER A 258 -13.64 41.00 -24.83
CA SER A 258 -13.93 41.91 -25.93
C SER A 258 -13.98 41.15 -27.26
N GLY A 259 -15.13 41.20 -27.95
CA GLY A 259 -15.30 40.62 -29.28
C GLY A 259 -16.58 39.82 -29.42
N ASP A 260 -16.88 39.40 -30.65
CA ASP A 260 -18.08 38.62 -30.99
C ASP A 260 -17.72 37.13 -31.12
N TYR A 261 -17.35 36.53 -29.99
CA TYR A 261 -16.92 35.14 -29.87
C TYR A 261 -17.97 34.29 -29.12
N ASN A 262 -18.15 33.04 -29.56
CA ASN A 262 -19.03 32.07 -28.89
C ASN A 262 -18.29 30.85 -28.34
N GLN A 263 -17.06 30.64 -28.78
CA GLN A 263 -16.20 29.53 -28.38
C GLN A 263 -14.79 30.05 -28.08
N ILE A 264 -14.09 29.33 -27.20
CA ILE A 264 -12.69 29.55 -26.87
C ILE A 264 -11.91 28.30 -27.22
N ARG A 265 -10.74 28.47 -27.84
CA ARG A 265 -9.86 27.37 -28.21
C ARG A 265 -8.77 27.20 -27.18
N LEU A 266 -8.71 26.02 -26.56
CA LEU A 266 -7.68 25.67 -25.58
C LEU A 266 -6.76 24.59 -26.12
N VAL A 267 -5.47 24.69 -25.79
CA VAL A 267 -4.50 23.62 -26.09
C VAL A 267 -4.67 22.51 -25.06
N LEU A 268 -4.85 21.28 -25.53
CA LEU A 268 -4.99 20.09 -24.71
C LEU A 268 -3.64 19.39 -24.55
N LEU A 269 -3.10 19.41 -23.32
CA LEU A 269 -1.81 18.79 -22.98
C LEU A 269 -1.98 17.33 -22.54
N GLY A 270 -3.15 16.97 -22.02
CA GLY A 270 -3.47 15.62 -21.60
C GLY A 270 -4.93 15.47 -21.24
N SER A 271 -5.44 14.24 -21.27
CA SER A 271 -6.79 13.93 -20.81
C SER A 271 -6.85 12.54 -20.21
N TRP A 272 -7.74 12.36 -19.24
CA TRP A 272 -8.08 11.04 -18.71
C TRP A 272 -9.54 11.03 -18.25
N GLU A 273 -10.08 9.83 -18.11
CA GLU A 273 -11.46 9.60 -17.74
C GLU A 273 -11.52 8.67 -16.53
N PHE A 274 -12.56 8.82 -15.71
CA PHE A 274 -12.84 7.92 -14.59
C PHE A 274 -14.33 7.88 -14.32
N SER A 275 -14.75 6.92 -13.51
CA SER A 275 -16.15 6.74 -13.14
C SER A 275 -16.33 7.01 -11.65
N ALA A 276 -17.18 7.98 -11.32
CA ALA A 276 -17.54 8.29 -9.94
C ALA A 276 -18.88 7.60 -9.61
N ALA A 277 -18.86 6.80 -8.54
CA ALA A 277 -20.07 6.33 -7.89
C ALA A 277 -20.47 7.32 -6.78
N PRO A 278 -21.77 7.47 -6.48
CA PRO A 278 -22.20 8.30 -5.37
C PRO A 278 -21.62 7.76 -4.06
N ALA A 279 -21.10 8.65 -3.21
CA ALA A 279 -20.73 8.28 -1.87
C ALA A 279 -21.92 7.65 -1.14
N ARG A 280 -21.65 6.70 -0.23
CA ARG A 280 -22.68 6.00 0.56
C ARG A 280 -23.37 6.89 1.61
N GLY A 281 -23.17 8.20 1.54
CA GLY A 281 -23.61 9.19 2.52
C GLY A 281 -22.48 10.16 2.87
N SER A 282 -22.85 11.31 3.43
CA SER A 282 -21.88 12.25 4.01
C SER A 282 -21.15 11.61 5.20
N PHE A 283 -20.00 12.16 5.60
CA PHE A 283 -19.32 11.72 6.83
C PHE A 283 -20.26 11.72 8.04
N ILE A 284 -21.09 12.75 8.19
CA ILE A 284 -22.07 12.86 9.28
C ILE A 284 -23.05 11.69 9.22
N GLN A 285 -23.60 11.42 8.04
CA GLN A 285 -24.54 10.32 7.85
C GLN A 285 -23.89 8.96 8.11
N LEU A 286 -22.65 8.76 7.70
CA LEU A 286 -21.87 7.55 8.02
C LEU A 286 -21.63 7.43 9.54
N MET A 287 -21.38 8.54 10.24
CA MET A 287 -21.21 8.56 11.70
C MET A 287 -22.52 8.31 12.46
N GLU A 288 -23.65 8.78 11.94
CA GLU A 288 -24.98 8.50 12.46
C GLU A 288 -25.36 7.03 12.23
N ASP A 289 -25.13 6.51 11.01
CA ASP A 289 -25.35 5.11 10.65
C ASP A 289 -24.50 4.16 11.51
N LEU A 290 -23.30 4.59 11.94
CA LEU A 290 -22.46 3.83 12.87
C LEU A 290 -23.12 3.60 14.23
N CYS A 291 -24.01 4.50 14.67
CA CYS A 291 -24.72 4.40 15.94
C CYS A 291 -25.96 3.49 15.85
N ASP A 292 -26.44 3.20 14.63
CA ASP A 292 -27.60 2.36 14.40
C ASP A 292 -27.26 0.87 14.48
N LYS A 293 -28.09 0.12 15.21
CA LYS A 293 -27.92 -1.34 15.41
C LYS A 293 -27.90 -2.06 14.06
N GLY A 294 -26.79 -2.72 13.76
CA GLY A 294 -26.60 -3.50 12.52
C GLY A 294 -26.16 -2.67 11.31
N ARG A 295 -25.97 -1.35 11.45
CA ARG A 295 -25.41 -0.47 10.42
C ARG A 295 -24.03 0.10 10.79
N GLY A 296 -23.55 -0.12 12.02
CA GLY A 296 -22.13 0.03 12.33
C GLY A 296 -21.67 -0.22 13.78
N GLY A 297 -20.48 0.30 14.12
CA GLY A 297 -19.84 0.13 15.43
C GLY A 297 -19.25 -1.27 15.69
N VAL A 298 -19.23 -1.72 16.96
CA VAL A 298 -18.72 -3.04 17.39
C VAL A 298 -19.49 -4.20 16.71
N THR A 299 -20.68 -3.92 16.18
CA THR A 299 -21.51 -4.88 15.44
C THR A 299 -21.11 -5.07 13.97
N LEU A 300 -20.11 -4.35 13.46
CA LEU A 300 -19.56 -4.54 12.09
C LEU A 300 -19.00 -5.95 11.86
N TYR A 301 -18.56 -6.63 12.92
CA TYR A 301 -18.09 -8.02 12.84
C TYR A 301 -19.20 -9.05 13.07
N GLN A 302 -20.44 -8.60 13.28
CA GLN A 302 -21.61 -9.45 13.40
C GLN A 302 -22.35 -9.47 12.06
N MET A 303 -23.07 -10.55 11.77
CA MET A 303 -24.00 -10.51 10.65
C MET A 303 -25.04 -9.40 10.90
N PRO A 304 -25.39 -8.59 9.90
CA PRO A 304 -26.47 -7.62 10.04
C PRO A 304 -27.71 -8.38 10.51
N LYS A 305 -28.30 -7.97 11.64
CA LYS A 305 -29.64 -8.46 12.01
C LYS A 305 -30.56 -8.00 10.90
N GLN A 306 -30.89 -8.90 9.98
CA GLN A 306 -31.85 -8.62 8.94
C GLN A 306 -33.14 -8.24 9.69
N GLN A 307 -33.62 -7.01 9.52
CA GLN A 307 -34.96 -6.63 9.92
C GLN A 307 -35.93 -7.40 9.01
N THR A 308 -36.10 -8.70 9.29
CA THR A 308 -37.11 -9.49 8.62
C THR A 308 -38.45 -9.01 9.16
N ASN A 309 -39.25 -8.38 8.30
CA ASN A 309 -40.66 -8.06 8.54
C ASN A 309 -41.55 -9.33 8.66
N LEU A 310 -40.94 -10.49 8.92
CA LEU A 310 -41.64 -11.76 9.10
C LEU A 310 -41.93 -11.93 10.59
N PRO A 311 -43.19 -12.21 10.98
CA PRO A 311 -43.57 -12.46 12.36
C PRO A 311 -43.01 -13.82 12.79
N LEU A 312 -41.72 -13.86 13.10
CA LEU A 312 -41.10 -14.99 13.77
C LEU A 312 -41.35 -14.79 15.27
N THR A 313 -41.92 -15.79 15.93
CA THR A 313 -41.98 -15.83 17.40
C THR A 313 -40.55 -15.67 17.93
N PRO A 314 -40.26 -14.63 18.73
CA PRO A 314 -38.92 -14.40 19.26
C PRO A 314 -38.45 -15.64 20.02
N ASN A 315 -37.42 -16.31 19.50
CA ASN A 315 -36.76 -17.39 20.22
C ASN A 315 -35.56 -16.77 20.94
N VAL A 316 -35.73 -16.55 22.25
CA VAL A 316 -34.72 -15.91 23.11
C VAL A 316 -33.35 -16.57 22.96
N THR A 317 -33.30 -17.89 22.79
CA THR A 317 -32.05 -18.65 22.60
C THR A 317 -31.32 -18.28 21.29
N VAL A 318 -32.07 -17.99 20.21
CA VAL A 318 -31.48 -17.60 18.92
C VAL A 318 -30.98 -16.16 18.97
N ASP A 319 -31.74 -15.26 19.58
CA ASP A 319 -31.34 -13.86 19.76
C ASP A 319 -30.07 -13.77 20.62
N GLU A 320 -30.01 -14.51 21.72
CA GLU A 320 -28.80 -14.61 22.57
C GLU A 320 -27.60 -15.19 21.81
N ALA A 321 -27.81 -16.25 21.01
CA ALA A 321 -26.75 -16.87 20.22
C ALA A 321 -26.15 -15.90 19.19
N LEU A 322 -27.01 -15.15 18.47
CA LEU A 322 -26.57 -14.12 17.53
C LEU A 322 -25.84 -12.98 18.24
N ASP A 323 -26.33 -12.53 19.40
CA ASP A 323 -25.71 -11.44 20.18
C ASP A 323 -24.31 -11.80 20.68
N ILE A 324 -24.08 -13.06 21.05
CA ILE A 324 -22.75 -13.54 21.43
C ILE A 324 -21.89 -13.93 20.21
N GLY A 325 -22.37 -13.74 18.98
CA GLY A 325 -21.60 -13.86 17.74
C GLY A 325 -21.61 -15.23 17.08
N TYR A 326 -22.60 -16.08 17.38
CA TYR A 326 -22.85 -17.27 16.58
C TYR A 326 -23.53 -16.92 15.27
N VAL A 327 -23.26 -17.73 14.24
CA VAL A 327 -23.88 -17.65 12.92
C VAL A 327 -24.34 -19.06 12.55
N ALA A 328 -25.57 -19.18 12.05
CA ALA A 328 -26.09 -20.44 11.53
C ALA A 328 -25.51 -20.68 10.14
N LEU A 329 -24.83 -21.80 9.94
CA LEU A 329 -24.30 -22.21 8.66
C LEU A 329 -24.84 -23.59 8.27
N GLN A 330 -25.00 -23.82 6.98
CA GLN A 330 -25.26 -25.15 6.46
C GLN A 330 -24.03 -26.02 6.67
N ASN A 331 -24.24 -27.16 7.33
CA ASN A 331 -23.22 -28.17 7.60
C ASN A 331 -23.57 -29.45 6.86
N ASN A 332 -22.66 -29.88 6.00
CA ASN A 332 -22.78 -31.15 5.30
C ASN A 332 -21.98 -32.20 6.07
N MET A 333 -22.68 -33.11 6.75
CA MET A 333 -22.05 -34.12 7.58
C MET A 333 -21.34 -35.18 6.72
N ARG A 334 -20.42 -35.91 7.33
CA ARG A 334 -19.66 -36.98 6.68
C ARG A 334 -20.52 -38.07 6.05
N VAL A 335 -21.73 -38.28 6.58
CA VAL A 335 -22.72 -39.26 6.11
C VAL A 335 -23.51 -38.74 4.90
N GLY A 336 -23.33 -37.48 4.50
CA GLY A 336 -24.03 -36.83 3.39
C GLY A 336 -25.33 -36.13 3.79
N GLU A 337 -25.66 -36.12 5.09
CA GLU A 337 -26.80 -35.39 5.63
C GLU A 337 -26.49 -33.88 5.68
N ASN A 338 -27.47 -33.07 5.30
CA ASN A 338 -27.40 -31.61 5.40
C ASN A 338 -28.13 -31.19 6.66
N ALA A 339 -27.42 -30.54 7.59
CA ALA A 339 -27.98 -29.96 8.80
C ALA A 339 -27.61 -28.49 8.93
N THR A 340 -28.26 -27.80 9.85
CA THR A 340 -27.82 -26.46 10.27
C THR A 340 -26.98 -26.59 11.53
N SER A 341 -25.82 -25.95 11.54
CA SER A 341 -24.94 -25.91 12.70
C SER A 341 -24.57 -24.48 13.07
N TRP A 342 -24.27 -24.27 14.35
CA TRP A 342 -23.71 -23.04 14.85
C TRP A 342 -22.21 -22.96 14.56
N TYR A 343 -21.79 -21.82 14.02
CA TYR A 343 -20.39 -21.43 13.86
C TYR A 343 -20.13 -20.13 14.61
N ARG A 344 -18.94 -19.99 15.20
CA ARG A 344 -18.49 -18.76 15.84
C ARG A 344 -17.00 -18.59 15.57
N GLY A 345 -16.63 -17.39 15.12
CA GLY A 345 -15.24 -17.05 14.82
C GLY A 345 -14.37 -16.88 16.08
N PRO A 346 -13.04 -16.79 15.92
CA PRO A 346 -12.11 -16.58 17.03
C PRO A 346 -12.21 -15.17 17.65
N LEU A 347 -12.68 -14.18 16.88
CA LEU A 347 -12.93 -12.82 17.34
C LEU A 347 -14.37 -12.72 17.84
N VAL A 348 -14.55 -12.92 19.14
CA VAL A 348 -15.87 -13.02 19.77
C VAL A 348 -16.30 -11.68 20.39
N PRO A 349 -17.58 -11.28 20.25
CA PRO A 349 -18.08 -10.01 20.79
C PRO A 349 -18.31 -10.02 22.31
N ALA A 350 -18.28 -11.21 22.93
CA ALA A 350 -18.50 -11.39 24.37
C ALA A 350 -17.32 -12.14 25.01
N PRO A 351 -16.95 -11.82 26.27
CA PRO A 351 -15.87 -12.52 26.97
C PRO A 351 -16.14 -14.01 27.05
N THR A 352 -15.13 -14.81 26.68
CA THR A 352 -15.19 -16.28 26.79
C THR A 352 -14.36 -16.76 27.97
N LYS A 353 -14.85 -17.81 28.63
CA LYS A 353 -14.09 -18.51 29.67
C LYS A 353 -13.15 -19.51 29.01
N ARG A 354 -11.86 -19.48 29.37
CA ARG A 354 -10.93 -20.53 28.99
C ARG A 354 -11.24 -21.78 29.81
N ASP A 355 -11.69 -22.82 29.12
CA ASP A 355 -11.89 -24.12 29.70
C ASP A 355 -10.78 -25.07 29.24
N PHE A 356 -10.03 -25.60 30.22
CA PHE A 356 -8.94 -26.53 29.98
C PHE A 356 -9.36 -27.98 30.27
N SER A 357 -10.61 -28.24 30.69
CA SER A 357 -11.08 -29.61 30.89
C SER A 357 -11.30 -30.35 29.57
N TYR A 358 -11.47 -29.61 28.48
CA TYR A 358 -11.67 -30.13 27.14
C TYR A 358 -10.40 -29.96 26.30
N GLY A 359 -9.60 -31.03 26.22
CA GLY A 359 -8.40 -31.08 25.39
C GLY A 359 -7.39 -32.11 25.92
N PRO A 360 -6.41 -32.52 25.10
CA PRO A 360 -6.11 -32.09 23.74
C PRO A 360 -6.99 -32.78 22.67
N TYR A 361 -7.38 -32.03 21.63
CA TYR A 361 -8.10 -32.58 20.47
C TYR A 361 -7.14 -33.10 19.40
N ILE A 362 -7.45 -34.26 18.82
CA ILE A 362 -6.61 -34.96 17.84
C ILE A 362 -6.89 -34.51 16.40
N PHE A 363 -8.17 -34.22 16.11
CA PHE A 363 -8.67 -33.74 14.83
C PHE A 363 -9.85 -32.79 15.09
N SER A 364 -10.24 -31.98 14.11
CA SER A 364 -11.29 -30.97 14.29
C SER A 364 -12.61 -31.51 14.79
N ASP A 365 -13.02 -32.66 14.26
CA ASP A 365 -14.36 -33.19 14.53
C ASP A 365 -14.48 -33.65 15.99
N HIS A 366 -13.35 -33.94 16.66
CA HIS A 366 -13.32 -34.20 18.10
C HIS A 366 -13.66 -32.95 18.93
N ALA A 367 -13.52 -31.76 18.35
CA ALA A 367 -13.87 -30.49 18.96
C ALA A 367 -15.25 -29.97 18.53
N MET A 368 -16.08 -30.82 17.91
CA MET A 368 -17.50 -30.51 17.70
C MET A 368 -18.26 -30.67 19.01
N GLN A 369 -19.09 -29.68 19.34
CA GLN A 369 -19.97 -29.74 20.51
C GLN A 369 -21.41 -29.98 20.05
N TYR A 370 -22.13 -30.85 20.74
CA TYR A 370 -23.55 -31.08 20.49
C TYR A 370 -24.35 -30.56 21.67
N ASP A 371 -25.36 -29.74 21.41
CA ASP A 371 -26.30 -29.30 22.43
C ASP A 371 -27.56 -30.18 22.40
N PRO A 372 -27.80 -31.04 23.42
CA PRO A 372 -28.97 -31.90 23.46
C PRO A 372 -30.30 -31.16 23.59
N GLY A 373 -30.30 -29.90 24.07
CA GLY A 373 -31.52 -29.12 24.26
C GLY A 373 -32.07 -28.56 22.95
N THR A 374 -31.18 -28.13 22.05
CA THR A 374 -31.56 -27.57 20.73
C THR A 374 -31.39 -28.57 19.58
N GLY A 375 -30.63 -29.65 19.79
CA GLY A 375 -30.32 -30.64 18.76
C GLY A 375 -29.34 -30.14 17.68
N ILE A 376 -28.68 -29.01 17.92
CA ILE A 376 -27.79 -28.35 16.95
C ILE A 376 -26.32 -28.61 17.31
N PHE A 377 -25.49 -28.83 16.29
CA PHE A 377 -24.04 -28.93 16.45
C PHE A 377 -23.40 -27.53 16.48
N ASN A 378 -22.38 -27.36 17.30
CA ASN A 378 -21.55 -26.17 17.41
C ASN A 378 -20.11 -26.50 16.95
N HIS A 379 -19.68 -25.83 15.89
CA HIS A 379 -18.37 -26.00 15.25
C HIS A 379 -17.30 -24.98 15.68
N ALA A 380 -17.58 -24.08 16.62
CA ALA A 380 -16.65 -23.01 17.02
C ALA A 380 -15.25 -23.55 17.37
N TYR A 381 -15.17 -24.56 18.25
CA TYR A 381 -13.89 -25.17 18.65
C TYR A 381 -13.27 -26.01 17.53
N SER A 382 -14.08 -26.71 16.73
CA SER A 382 -13.58 -27.46 15.56
C SER A 382 -12.90 -26.57 14.52
N ALA A 383 -13.47 -25.39 14.27
CA ALA A 383 -12.91 -24.41 13.36
C ALA A 383 -11.67 -23.73 13.95
N ALA A 384 -11.69 -23.37 15.24
CA ALA A 384 -10.53 -22.84 15.93
C ALA A 384 -9.34 -23.81 15.89
N TRP A 385 -9.60 -25.12 16.07
CA TRP A 385 -8.58 -26.16 15.94
C TRP A 385 -7.97 -26.21 14.53
N GLN A 386 -8.81 -26.16 13.48
CA GLN A 386 -8.29 -26.16 12.10
C GLN A 386 -7.53 -24.88 11.77
N ILE A 387 -8.00 -23.72 12.21
CA ILE A 387 -7.30 -22.44 12.01
C ILE A 387 -5.92 -22.50 12.68
N GLY A 388 -5.85 -22.98 13.94
CA GLY A 388 -4.58 -23.16 14.64
C GLY A 388 -3.62 -24.09 13.89
N ARG A 389 -4.13 -25.21 13.36
CA ARG A 389 -3.35 -26.13 12.52
C ARG A 389 -2.85 -25.46 11.24
N LEU A 390 -3.70 -24.70 10.55
CA LEU A 390 -3.32 -24.00 9.31
C LEU A 390 -2.29 -22.90 9.57
N LEU A 391 -2.45 -22.15 10.66
CA LEU A 391 -1.48 -21.13 11.09
C LEU A 391 -0.12 -21.77 11.41
N ALA A 392 -0.13 -22.86 12.18
CA ALA A 392 1.06 -23.63 12.48
C ALA A 392 1.75 -24.17 11.22
N LEU A 393 0.99 -24.66 10.24
CA LEU A 393 1.53 -25.12 8.95
C LEU A 393 2.02 -23.99 8.05
N SER A 394 1.44 -22.79 8.16
CA SER A 394 1.86 -21.62 7.38
C SER A 394 3.17 -21.00 7.86
N ASP A 395 3.52 -21.21 9.14
CA ASP A 395 4.78 -20.76 9.72
C ASP A 395 5.90 -21.76 9.41
N ALA A 396 6.72 -21.42 8.43
CA ALA A 396 7.88 -22.23 8.03
C ALA A 396 8.89 -22.43 9.17
N THR A 397 9.04 -21.46 10.07
CA THR A 397 9.97 -21.55 11.20
C THR A 397 9.45 -22.53 12.23
N PHE A 398 8.16 -22.46 12.57
CA PHE A 398 7.52 -23.44 13.45
C PHE A 398 7.63 -24.86 12.89
N ALA A 399 7.32 -25.07 11.61
CA ALA A 399 7.41 -26.37 10.97
C ALA A 399 8.85 -26.92 11.00
N GLN A 400 9.85 -26.11 10.64
CA GLN A 400 11.26 -26.50 10.68
C GLN A 400 11.72 -26.86 12.09
N GLN A 401 11.37 -26.07 13.10
CA GLN A 401 11.73 -26.36 14.49
C GLN A 401 11.07 -27.63 15.01
N LEU A 402 9.80 -27.88 14.65
CA LEU A 402 9.09 -29.11 15.01
C LEU A 402 9.76 -30.34 14.40
N PHE A 403 10.14 -30.28 13.11
CA PHE A 403 10.88 -31.37 12.46
C PHE A 403 12.28 -31.54 13.02
N GLN A 404 12.99 -30.44 13.29
CA GLN A 404 14.32 -30.48 13.89
C GLN A 404 14.28 -31.11 15.28
N TRP A 405 13.33 -30.71 16.13
CA TRP A 405 13.15 -31.31 17.45
C TRP A 405 12.91 -32.82 17.38
N ARG A 406 12.09 -33.27 16.43
CA ARG A 406 11.85 -34.71 16.19
C ARG A 406 13.11 -35.41 15.67
N MET A 407 13.87 -34.76 14.79
CA MET A 407 15.11 -35.30 14.22
C MET A 407 16.23 -35.38 15.26
N ASP A 408 16.38 -34.36 16.10
CA ASP A 408 17.34 -34.32 17.21
C ASP A 408 17.06 -35.49 18.16
N TYR A 409 15.79 -35.70 18.51
CA TYR A 409 15.36 -36.81 19.34
C TYR A 409 15.68 -38.18 18.72
N ILE A 410 15.37 -38.38 17.43
CA ILE A 410 15.71 -39.63 16.72
C ILE A 410 17.24 -39.82 16.64
N THR A 411 18.00 -38.74 16.44
CA THR A 411 19.45 -38.78 16.37
C THR A 411 20.07 -39.15 17.71
N GLU A 412 19.51 -38.62 18.81
CA GLU A 412 19.91 -38.93 20.18
C GLU A 412 19.65 -40.40 20.52
N ILE A 413 18.44 -40.92 20.25
CA ILE A 413 18.14 -42.36 20.42
C ILE A 413 19.12 -43.23 19.63
N ASN A 414 19.40 -42.87 18.37
CA ASN A 414 20.33 -43.63 17.55
C ASN A 414 21.77 -43.58 18.08
N ASN A 415 22.18 -42.45 18.66
CA ASN A 415 23.51 -42.32 19.27
C ASN A 415 23.61 -43.11 20.57
N ASP A 416 22.56 -43.12 21.39
CA ASP A 416 22.51 -43.92 22.61
C ASP A 416 22.54 -45.42 22.31
N ALA A 417 21.76 -45.88 21.33
CA ALA A 417 21.81 -47.27 20.86
C ALA A 417 23.19 -47.65 20.31
N LYS A 418 23.84 -46.77 19.53
CA LYS A 418 25.23 -46.98 19.07
C LYS A 418 26.23 -47.01 20.22
N ASN A 419 26.07 -46.14 21.22
CA ASN A 419 26.94 -46.10 22.39
C ASN A 419 26.79 -47.35 23.25
N GLU A 420 25.57 -47.88 23.39
CA GLU A 420 25.31 -49.16 24.07
C GLU A 420 25.95 -50.33 23.31
N GLU A 421 25.85 -50.36 21.97
CA GLU A 421 26.53 -51.36 21.12
C GLU A 421 28.07 -51.26 21.23
N ILE A 422 28.62 -50.04 21.25
CA ILE A 422 30.06 -49.79 21.44
C ILE A 422 30.49 -50.21 22.84
N GLN A 423 29.70 -49.93 23.87
CA GLN A 423 30.00 -50.37 25.24
C GLN A 423 29.94 -51.90 25.38
N LEU A 424 28.97 -52.57 24.75
CA LEU A 424 28.88 -54.03 24.71
C LEU A 424 30.10 -54.65 24.00
N LYS A 425 30.51 -54.09 22.85
CA LYS A 425 31.73 -54.52 22.14
C LYS A 425 33.01 -54.24 22.92
N ALA A 426 33.10 -53.09 23.60
CA ALA A 426 34.23 -52.75 24.46
C ALA A 426 34.31 -53.67 25.69
N SER A 427 33.17 -54.01 26.30
CA SER A 427 33.07 -54.96 27.41
C SER A 427 33.50 -56.37 26.99
N ALA A 428 33.11 -56.80 25.78
CA ALA A 428 33.54 -58.06 25.19
C ALA A 428 35.05 -58.11 24.89
N MET A 429 35.67 -56.97 24.54
CA MET A 429 37.13 -56.85 24.38
C MET A 429 37.89 -56.75 25.71
N MET A 430 37.22 -56.43 26.83
CA MET A 430 37.79 -56.36 28.18
C MET A 430 37.61 -57.66 29.00
N ALA A 431 37.06 -58.72 28.41
CA ALA A 431 37.03 -60.04 29.04
C ALA A 431 38.47 -60.59 29.23
N PRO A 432 38.83 -61.10 30.41
CA PRO A 432 40.21 -61.47 30.71
C PRO A 432 40.62 -62.81 30.08
N GLU A 433 41.74 -62.73 29.33
CA GLU A 433 42.79 -63.72 29.07
C GLU A 433 42.56 -64.89 28.08
N ALA A 434 43.43 -64.97 27.07
CA ALA A 434 44.45 -66.03 26.92
C ALA A 434 45.11 -66.01 25.52
N ASN A 435 45.98 -65.03 25.23
CA ASN A 435 47.22 -65.23 24.45
C ASN A 435 47.92 -63.90 24.21
N GLY A 436 49.23 -63.87 24.45
CA GLY A 436 50.09 -62.70 24.41
C GLY A 436 50.23 -62.04 23.04
N ALA A 437 49.21 -61.30 22.62
CA ALA A 437 49.31 -60.31 21.56
C ALA A 437 49.23 -58.91 22.18
N ALA A 438 50.18 -58.05 21.80
CA ALA A 438 50.36 -56.70 22.33
C ALA A 438 49.03 -55.93 22.39
N VAL A 439 48.61 -55.56 23.60
CA VAL A 439 47.52 -54.61 23.81
C VAL A 439 47.87 -53.36 23.02
N ASN A 440 47.10 -53.08 21.96
CA ASN A 440 47.32 -51.93 21.09
C ASN A 440 47.15 -50.69 21.97
N MET A 441 48.26 -50.02 22.31
CA MET A 441 48.27 -48.89 23.25
C MET A 441 47.20 -47.86 22.89
N VAL A 442 46.89 -47.70 21.60
CA VAL A 442 45.85 -46.82 21.08
C VAL A 442 44.46 -47.16 21.63
N SER A 443 44.03 -48.43 21.64
CA SER A 443 42.71 -48.81 22.13
C SER A 443 42.60 -48.68 23.65
N ALA A 444 43.68 -48.99 24.37
CA ALA A 444 43.77 -48.77 25.82
C ALA A 444 43.73 -47.27 26.16
N THR A 445 44.44 -46.41 25.43
CA THR A 445 44.37 -44.94 25.61
C THR A 445 43.03 -44.36 25.20
N GLN A 446 42.38 -44.86 24.15
CA GLN A 446 41.04 -44.41 23.76
C GLN A 446 40.00 -44.78 24.82
N SER A 447 40.08 -45.99 25.39
CA SER A 447 39.22 -46.38 26.52
C SER A 447 39.48 -45.52 27.76
N LEU A 448 40.75 -45.29 28.10
CA LEU A 448 41.11 -44.45 29.26
C LEU A 448 40.67 -42.98 29.10
N MET A 449 40.82 -42.42 27.90
CA MET A 449 40.37 -41.07 27.55
C MET A 449 38.84 -40.98 27.55
N ALA A 450 38.12 -41.93 26.96
CA ALA A 450 36.66 -41.95 26.95
C ALA A 450 36.07 -42.02 28.37
N THR A 451 36.66 -42.86 29.23
CA THR A 451 36.19 -43.08 30.61
C THR A 451 36.52 -41.90 31.53
N LYS A 452 37.62 -41.19 31.25
CA LYS A 452 38.04 -39.99 32.00
C LYS A 452 37.30 -38.73 31.55
N LEU A 453 37.03 -38.58 30.24
CA LEU A 453 36.38 -37.39 29.67
C LEU A 453 34.86 -37.40 29.85
N SER A 454 34.22 -38.58 29.99
CA SER A 454 32.78 -38.67 30.27
C SER A 454 32.37 -38.08 31.63
N LYS A 455 33.31 -38.02 32.59
CA LYS A 455 33.09 -37.42 33.93
C LYS A 455 33.51 -35.95 34.01
N VAL A 456 33.99 -35.35 32.92
CA VAL A 456 34.37 -33.94 32.89
C VAL A 456 33.12 -33.11 32.62
N LYS A 457 32.71 -32.28 33.58
CA LYS A 457 31.68 -31.25 33.36
C LYS A 457 32.28 -30.15 32.51
N TRP A 458 32.11 -30.27 31.19
CA TRP A 458 32.47 -29.22 30.26
C TRP A 458 31.65 -27.97 30.53
N PRO A 459 32.26 -26.77 30.54
CA PRO A 459 31.51 -25.53 30.59
C PRO A 459 30.71 -25.40 29.29
N LYS A 460 29.43 -25.76 29.33
CA LYS A 460 28.49 -25.49 28.24
C LYS A 460 28.18 -24.00 28.26
N VAL A 461 28.26 -23.35 27.10
CA VAL A 461 27.76 -21.98 26.93
C VAL A 461 26.27 -22.02 27.23
N THR A 462 25.84 -21.41 28.33
CA THR A 462 24.42 -21.17 28.59
C THR A 462 23.97 -20.11 27.59
N PRO A 463 23.15 -20.45 26.58
CA PRO A 463 22.59 -19.42 25.71
C PRO A 463 21.82 -18.42 26.56
N ARG A 464 21.82 -17.17 26.12
CA ARG A 464 21.09 -16.06 26.76
C ARG A 464 19.66 -16.55 27.01
N THR A 465 19.23 -16.54 28.28
CA THR A 465 17.94 -17.08 28.72
C THR A 465 16.82 -16.50 27.85
N GLN A 466 16.35 -17.28 26.88
CA GLN A 466 14.97 -17.17 26.44
C GLN A 466 14.15 -17.28 27.72
N THR A 467 13.21 -16.36 27.92
CA THR A 467 12.14 -16.52 28.92
C THR A 467 11.55 -17.90 28.71
N THR A 468 12.01 -18.87 29.51
CA THR A 468 11.44 -20.20 29.57
C THR A 468 10.03 -19.96 30.05
N LEU A 469 9.08 -20.13 29.13
CA LEU A 469 7.67 -20.20 29.46
C LEU A 469 7.55 -21.14 30.67
N GLY A 470 7.00 -20.66 31.78
CA GLY A 470 7.09 -21.40 33.05
C GLY A 470 6.32 -22.72 33.01
N ASP A 471 6.73 -23.67 33.85
CA ASP A 471 6.16 -25.03 33.98
C ASP A 471 4.64 -25.10 34.28
N HIS A 472 4.01 -23.95 34.49
CA HIS A 472 2.56 -23.80 34.64
C HIS A 472 1.78 -23.98 33.33
N LEU A 473 2.45 -23.93 32.18
CA LEU A 473 1.81 -24.15 30.89
C LEU A 473 1.71 -25.64 30.58
N PRO A 474 0.53 -26.15 30.19
CA PRO A 474 0.26 -27.58 30.09
C PRO A 474 1.12 -28.30 29.03
N GLY A 475 1.71 -27.57 28.09
CA GLY A 475 2.56 -28.12 27.01
C GLY A 475 4.07 -28.06 27.28
N ILE A 476 4.52 -27.66 28.47
CA ILE A 476 5.96 -27.51 28.77
C ILE A 476 6.43 -28.69 29.60
N MET A 477 7.45 -29.39 29.11
CA MET A 477 8.05 -30.52 29.81
C MET A 477 9.17 -30.03 30.73
N ASN A 478 9.22 -30.55 31.95
CA ASN A 478 10.35 -30.32 32.84
C ASN A 478 11.56 -31.19 32.42
N SER A 479 12.76 -30.88 32.92
CA SER A 479 13.98 -31.60 32.57
C SER A 479 13.93 -33.10 32.88
N ASP A 480 13.16 -33.48 33.88
CA ASP A 480 13.05 -34.87 34.36
C ASP A 480 12.11 -35.69 33.46
N GLU A 481 11.02 -35.09 32.99
CA GLU A 481 10.09 -35.66 32.00
C GLU A 481 10.78 -35.84 30.65
N VAL A 482 11.56 -34.85 30.21
CA VAL A 482 12.38 -34.97 29.00
C VAL A 482 13.31 -36.16 29.14
N SER A 483 14.02 -36.27 30.27
CA SER A 483 14.92 -37.40 30.55
C SER A 483 14.20 -38.76 30.58
N ALA A 484 12.96 -38.80 31.09
CA ALA A 484 12.14 -40.01 31.13
C ALA A 484 11.67 -40.45 29.73
N ILE A 485 11.37 -39.51 28.85
CA ILE A 485 11.05 -39.78 27.43
C ILE A 485 12.25 -40.39 26.72
N HIS A 486 13.44 -39.80 26.91
CA HIS A 486 14.67 -40.36 26.34
C HIS A 486 14.93 -41.80 26.78
N GLN A 487 14.59 -42.17 28.02
CA GLN A 487 14.73 -43.54 28.51
C GLN A 487 13.68 -44.52 27.99
N SER A 488 12.47 -44.04 27.65
CA SER A 488 11.39 -44.90 27.13
C SER A 488 11.51 -45.16 25.62
N GLY A 489 12.24 -44.30 24.89
CA GLY A 489 12.40 -44.40 23.44
C GLY A 489 11.12 -44.10 22.64
N GLU A 490 10.08 -43.59 23.30
CA GLU A 490 8.80 -43.22 22.66
C GLU A 490 8.91 -41.87 21.92
N ASP A 491 8.08 -41.62 20.90
CA ASP A 491 8.06 -40.32 20.19
C ASP A 491 7.64 -39.20 21.17
N PRO A 492 8.40 -38.09 21.28
CA PRO A 492 8.16 -37.05 22.27
C PRO A 492 6.82 -36.33 22.07
N LEU A 493 6.25 -36.38 20.86
CA LEU A 493 4.89 -35.88 20.59
C LEU A 493 3.81 -36.75 21.22
N ILE A 494 4.04 -38.05 21.36
CA ILE A 494 3.11 -38.98 22.01
C ILE A 494 3.11 -38.76 23.52
N GLU A 495 4.28 -38.57 24.13
CA GLU A 495 4.35 -38.23 25.56
C GLU A 495 3.75 -36.84 25.83
N LEU A 496 4.03 -35.85 24.97
CA LEU A 496 3.38 -34.54 25.07
C LEU A 496 1.85 -34.66 25.02
N SER A 497 1.34 -35.47 24.09
CA SER A 497 -0.09 -35.78 24.00
C SER A 497 -0.61 -36.46 25.27
N ARG A 498 0.15 -37.40 25.85
CA ARG A 498 -0.21 -38.11 27.08
C ARG A 498 -0.22 -37.19 28.30
N LYS A 499 0.77 -36.32 28.45
CA LYS A 499 0.84 -35.28 29.49
C LYS A 499 -0.35 -34.32 29.40
N LEU A 500 -0.67 -33.86 28.18
CA LEU A 500 -1.83 -33.01 27.94
C LEU A 500 -3.15 -33.74 28.29
N LYS A 501 -3.25 -35.06 28.09
CA LYS A 501 -4.40 -35.88 28.48
C LYS A 501 -4.48 -36.15 29.99
N GLY A 502 -3.34 -36.28 30.67
CA GLY A 502 -3.24 -36.64 32.10
C GLY A 502 -3.49 -35.48 33.09
N GLY A 503 -3.63 -34.24 32.60
CA GLY A 503 -3.90 -33.06 33.43
C GLY A 503 -5.27 -33.04 34.13
N SER A 504 -6.17 -33.97 33.81
CA SER A 504 -7.48 -34.13 34.45
C SER A 504 -7.52 -35.40 35.31
N GLY A 505 -6.93 -35.37 36.51
CA GLY A 505 -7.17 -36.43 37.50
C GLY A 505 -6.13 -36.62 38.60
N LYS A 506 -6.04 -35.69 39.57
CA LYS A 506 -5.52 -36.05 40.90
C LYS A 506 -6.63 -36.77 41.67
N VAL A 507 -6.69 -38.10 41.56
CA VAL A 507 -7.44 -38.96 42.50
C VAL A 507 -6.70 -38.94 43.84
N LYS A 508 -7.33 -38.36 44.86
CA LYS A 508 -6.90 -38.48 46.26
C LYS A 508 -6.92 -39.96 46.64
N GLY A 509 -5.75 -40.53 46.93
CA GLY A 509 -5.65 -41.82 47.61
C GLY A 509 -6.29 -41.73 49.00
N ALA A 510 -7.29 -42.57 49.22
CA ALA A 510 -7.82 -42.85 50.54
C ALA A 510 -6.74 -43.56 51.37
N LYS A 511 -6.44 -43.02 52.56
CA LYS A 511 -5.78 -43.77 53.63
C LYS A 511 -6.85 -44.65 54.29
N ALA A 512 -6.56 -45.95 54.37
CA ALA A 512 -6.76 -46.72 55.58
C ALA A 512 -5.39 -46.87 56.24
#